data_AF-A0A832U8T6-F1
#
_entry.id   AF-A0A832U8T6-F1
#
_cell.length_a   1.000
_cell.length_b   1.000
_cell.length_c   1.000
_cell.angle_alpha   90.00
_cell.angle_beta   90.00
_cell.angle_gamma   90.00
#
_symmetry.space_group_name_H-M   'P 1'
#
loop_
_entity.id
_entity.type
_entity.pdbx_description
1 polymer ?
#
loop_
_entity_poly.entity_id
_entity_poly.type
_entity_poly.pdbx_seq_one_letter_code
_entity_poly.pdbx_strand_id
1 'polypeptide(L)'
;MIVTPYQGYESSSRLMFDVNLKDSKYHPKEKVIGIELDGKAKVYAFSELSRTGSPVKNVFNKVPIQIHYDRKTQMAVIRDSKNTELPSVVGFWLAWYAFHPTTKVFIAEQKQ
;
A
#
# COMPACT_ATOMS: atom_id res chain seq x y z
N MET A 1 1.00 -40.26 -23.03
CA MET A 1 -0.32 -39.71 -22.70
C MET A 1 -0.11 -38.76 -21.53
N ILE A 2 -0.28 -37.46 -21.75
CA ILE A 2 -0.01 -36.39 -20.77
C ILE A 2 -1.23 -36.24 -19.86
N VAL A 3 -1.04 -36.44 -18.56
CA VAL A 3 -2.05 -36.15 -17.54
C VAL A 3 -1.88 -34.68 -17.14
N THR A 4 -2.91 -33.86 -17.38
CA THR A 4 -2.93 -32.46 -16.92
C THR A 4 -3.37 -32.43 -15.45
N PRO A 5 -2.57 -31.86 -14.53
CA PRO A 5 -2.76 -31.98 -13.09
C PRO A 5 -3.69 -30.88 -12.52
N TYR A 6 -4.83 -30.62 -13.16
CA TYR A 6 -5.70 -29.51 -12.78
C TYR A 6 -7.18 -29.90 -12.54
N GLN A 7 -7.44 -31.17 -12.24
CA GLN A 7 -8.79 -31.70 -11.96
C GLN A 7 -9.27 -31.42 -10.51
N GLY A 8 -8.53 -30.67 -9.70
CA GLY A 8 -8.72 -30.62 -8.24
C GLY A 8 -9.17 -29.28 -7.63
N TYR A 9 -9.35 -28.21 -8.42
CA TYR A 9 -9.65 -26.88 -7.86
C TYR A 9 -11.15 -26.57 -7.71
N GLU A 10 -12.03 -27.53 -7.97
CA GLU A 10 -13.49 -27.34 -7.96
C GLU A 10 -14.17 -27.65 -6.61
N SER A 11 -13.47 -27.44 -5.49
CA SER A 11 -14.14 -27.53 -4.17
C SER A 11 -13.54 -26.59 -3.13
N SER A 12 -13.74 -25.29 -3.37
CA SER A 12 -13.94 -24.32 -2.30
C SER A 12 -14.67 -23.11 -2.85
N SER A 13 -16.00 -23.21 -2.87
CA SER A 13 -16.93 -22.09 -2.97
C SER A 13 -16.88 -21.25 -1.69
N ARG A 14 -15.70 -20.72 -1.35
CA ARG A 14 -15.54 -19.67 -0.36
C ARG A 14 -14.89 -18.52 -1.11
N LEU A 15 -15.73 -17.71 -1.73
CA LEU A 15 -15.44 -16.45 -2.42
C LEU A 15 -14.06 -15.90 -2.03
N MET A 16 -13.05 -16.09 -2.89
CA MET A 16 -11.64 -15.78 -2.59
C MET A 16 -11.35 -14.27 -2.52
N PHE A 17 -12.37 -13.44 -2.69
CA PHE A 17 -12.33 -12.00 -2.44
C PHE A 17 -13.74 -11.56 -2.05
N ASP A 18 -14.08 -11.73 -0.76
CA ASP A 18 -15.17 -10.94 -0.16
C ASP A 18 -14.62 -9.52 0.05
N VAL A 19 -14.39 -8.85 -1.09
CA VAL A 19 -14.02 -7.45 -1.11
C VAL A 19 -15.28 -6.68 -0.73
N ASN A 20 -15.45 -6.49 0.57
CA ASN A 20 -16.21 -5.39 1.14
C ASN A 20 -15.50 -4.06 0.82
N LEU A 21 -15.29 -3.79 -0.49
CA LEU A 21 -14.74 -2.58 -1.07
C LEU A 21 -15.73 -1.42 -1.04
N LYS A 22 -16.97 -1.64 -0.58
CA LYS A 22 -17.99 -0.59 -0.47
C LYS A 22 -17.62 0.51 0.54
N ASP A 23 -16.78 0.20 1.52
CA ASP A 23 -16.24 1.16 2.51
C ASP A 23 -14.76 1.49 2.28
N SER A 24 -14.19 1.11 1.13
CA SER A 24 -12.79 1.38 0.83
C SER A 24 -12.61 2.83 0.41
N LYS A 25 -11.93 3.60 1.27
CA LYS A 25 -11.57 5.02 1.09
C LYS A 25 -10.86 5.35 -0.25
N TYR A 26 -10.33 4.34 -0.95
CA TYR A 26 -9.63 4.47 -2.22
C TYR A 26 -10.08 3.42 -3.24
N HIS A 27 -9.95 3.77 -4.53
CA HIS A 27 -10.24 2.85 -5.64
C HIS A 27 -9.35 1.59 -5.56
N PRO A 28 -9.84 0.42 -5.96
CA PRO A 28 -9.08 -0.84 -5.89
C PRO A 28 -7.75 -0.80 -6.67
N LYS A 29 -7.70 -0.02 -7.75
CA LYS A 29 -6.53 0.18 -8.60
C LYS A 29 -5.66 1.38 -8.19
N GLU A 30 -5.91 1.97 -7.03
CA GLU A 30 -5.07 3.04 -6.49
C GLU A 30 -3.65 2.50 -6.25
N LYS A 31 -2.64 3.20 -6.78
CA LYS A 31 -1.24 2.87 -6.48
C LYS A 31 -0.90 3.35 -5.08
N VAL A 32 -0.26 2.48 -4.31
CA VAL A 32 0.13 2.77 -2.95
C VAL A 32 1.57 2.34 -2.71
N ILE A 33 2.23 3.00 -1.77
CA ILE A 33 3.49 2.52 -1.20
C ILE A 33 3.26 2.15 0.26
N GLY A 34 3.60 0.92 0.60
CA GLY A 34 3.52 0.38 1.94
C GLY A 34 4.90 0.25 2.57
N ILE A 35 4.98 0.47 3.88
CA ILE A 35 6.14 0.18 4.72
C ILE A 35 5.70 -0.72 5.87
N GLU A 36 6.54 -1.68 6.20
CA GLU A 36 6.40 -2.50 7.41
C GLU A 36 7.62 -2.30 8.31
N LEU A 37 7.39 -1.90 9.55
CA LEU A 37 8.42 -1.78 10.59
C LEU A 37 7.90 -2.41 11.88
N ASP A 38 8.70 -3.28 12.49
CA ASP A 38 8.37 -3.96 13.75
C ASP A 38 6.99 -4.65 13.74
N GLY A 39 6.66 -5.32 12.63
CA GLY A 39 5.38 -6.03 12.44
C GLY A 39 4.16 -5.11 12.29
N LYS A 40 4.36 -3.80 12.15
CA LYS A 40 3.30 -2.84 11.85
C LYS A 40 3.42 -2.36 10.42
N ALA A 41 2.30 -2.39 9.73
CA ALA A 41 2.17 -1.92 8.36
C ALA A 41 1.55 -0.52 8.31
N LYS A 42 2.06 0.34 7.42
CA LYS A 42 1.49 1.64 7.07
C LYS A 42 1.60 1.88 5.57
N VAL A 43 0.63 2.58 5.01
CA VAL A 43 0.48 2.74 3.56
C VAL A 43 0.12 4.17 3.17
N TYR A 44 0.64 4.58 2.02
CA TYR A 44 0.52 5.92 1.46
C TYR A 44 0.00 5.83 0.02
N ALA A 45 -1.18 6.39 -0.24
CA ALA A 45 -1.76 6.43 -1.57
C ALA A 45 -1.08 7.48 -2.46
N PHE A 46 -0.85 7.15 -3.73
CA PHE A 46 -0.16 8.03 -4.66
C PHE A 46 -1.01 9.26 -4.99
N SER A 47 -2.33 9.13 -5.03
CA SER A 47 -3.27 10.24 -5.12
C SER A 47 -3.02 11.28 -4.01
N GLU A 48 -2.86 10.85 -2.77
CA GLU A 48 -2.59 11.73 -1.63
C GLU A 48 -1.17 12.32 -1.70
N LEU A 49 -0.16 11.50 -2.01
CA LEU A 49 1.21 11.97 -2.21
C LEU A 49 1.30 13.00 -3.36
N SER A 50 0.48 12.83 -4.39
CA SER A 50 0.31 13.75 -5.52
C SER A 50 -0.55 14.97 -5.21
N ARG A 51 -1.07 15.12 -3.98
CA ARG A 51 -1.72 16.35 -3.53
C ARG A 51 -0.83 17.11 -2.55
N THR A 52 0.13 16.43 -1.93
CA THR A 52 1.13 17.00 -1.04
C THR A 52 2.43 17.39 -1.74
N GLY A 53 3.26 18.17 -1.06
CA GLY A 53 4.65 18.42 -1.46
C GLY A 53 5.55 17.22 -1.15
N SER A 54 6.62 17.05 -1.93
CA SER A 54 7.64 16.01 -1.73
C SER A 54 8.92 16.68 -1.19
N PRO A 55 9.56 16.15 -0.13
CA PRO A 55 9.19 14.94 0.61
C PRO A 55 8.09 15.19 1.65
N VAL A 56 7.23 14.19 1.84
CA VAL A 56 6.27 14.16 2.96
C VAL A 56 7.00 13.63 4.20
N LYS A 57 7.15 14.47 5.22
CA LYS A 57 7.75 14.06 6.50
C LYS A 57 6.68 13.44 7.39
N ASN A 58 6.96 12.26 7.94
CA ASN A 58 6.07 11.54 8.84
C ASN A 58 6.88 10.85 9.93
N VAL A 59 6.21 10.39 10.98
CA VAL A 59 6.83 9.52 12.00
C VAL A 59 6.05 8.22 12.03
N PHE A 60 6.74 7.10 11.83
CA PHE A 60 6.16 5.78 11.89
C PHE A 60 6.92 4.92 12.90
N ASN A 61 6.19 4.34 13.86
CA ASN A 61 6.76 3.58 14.97
C ASN A 61 7.93 4.29 15.71
N LYS A 62 7.81 5.61 15.96
CA LYS A 62 8.85 6.49 16.54
C LYS A 62 10.09 6.70 15.63
N VAL A 63 10.09 6.16 14.42
CA VAL A 63 11.12 6.41 13.40
C VAL A 63 10.68 7.56 12.49
N PRO A 64 11.46 8.65 12.37
CA PRO A 64 11.20 9.71 11.40
C PRO A 64 11.45 9.18 9.98
N ILE A 65 10.44 9.32 9.12
CA ILE A 65 10.48 8.88 7.73
C ILE A 65 10.11 10.02 6.79
N GLN A 66 10.63 9.93 5.57
CA GLN A 66 10.44 10.88 4.48
C GLN A 66 9.96 10.12 3.25
N ILE A 67 8.77 10.44 2.77
CA ILE A 67 8.21 9.84 1.57
C ILE A 67 8.51 10.77 0.40
N HIS A 68 9.40 10.33 -0.48
CA HIS A 68 9.73 11.01 -1.71
C HIS A 68 8.84 10.48 -2.81
N TYR A 69 7.96 11.33 -3.33
CA TYR A 69 7.12 11.00 -4.48
C TYR A 69 7.55 11.81 -5.69
N ASP A 70 7.80 11.14 -6.80
CA ASP A 70 8.06 11.74 -8.11
C ASP A 70 6.81 11.59 -8.99
N ARG A 71 6.20 12.74 -9.33
CA ARG A 71 4.99 12.79 -10.17
C ARG A 71 5.24 12.40 -11.63
N LYS A 72 6.45 12.64 -12.15
CA LYS A 72 6.78 12.36 -13.56
C LYS A 72 6.94 10.86 -13.78
N THR A 73 7.65 10.20 -12.86
CA THR A 73 7.91 8.76 -12.97
C THR A 73 6.86 7.91 -12.26
N GLN A 74 5.97 8.54 -11.47
CA GLN A 74 5.05 7.86 -10.56
C GLN A 74 5.78 6.84 -9.68
N MET A 75 6.92 7.25 -9.12
CA MET A 75 7.69 6.44 -8.19
C MET A 75 7.61 7.06 -6.80
N ALA A 76 7.51 6.20 -5.80
CA ALA A 76 7.58 6.61 -4.41
C ALA A 76 8.70 5.82 -3.71
N VAL A 77 9.42 6.49 -2.82
CA VAL A 77 10.48 5.90 -2.00
C VAL A 77 10.32 6.41 -0.58
N ILE A 78 10.49 5.53 0.40
CA ILE A 78 10.45 5.91 1.82
C ILE A 78 11.88 5.87 2.34
N ARG A 79 12.32 6.96 2.98
CA ARG A 79 13.66 7.10 3.55
C ARG A 79 13.58 7.46 5.03
N ASP A 80 14.62 7.13 5.78
CA ASP A 80 14.78 7.55 7.16
C ASP A 80 15.41 8.97 7.27
N SER A 81 15.67 9.43 8.50
CA SER A 81 16.33 10.72 8.74
C SER A 81 17.78 10.79 8.26
N LYS A 82 18.43 9.66 7.98
CA LYS A 82 19.78 9.56 7.42
C LYS A 82 19.77 9.46 5.89
N ASN A 83 18.59 9.62 5.27
CA ASN A 83 18.37 9.49 3.84
C ASN A 83 18.66 8.06 3.31
N THR A 84 18.59 7.06 4.18
CA THR A 84 18.67 5.64 3.83
C THR A 84 17.28 5.14 3.43
N GLU A 85 17.19 4.44 2.29
CA GLU A 85 15.95 3.84 1.83
C GLU A 85 15.48 2.73 2.77
N LEU A 86 14.22 2.82 3.19
CA LEU A 86 13.57 1.83 4.03
C LEU A 86 12.86 0.79 3.16
N PRO A 87 12.83 -0.49 3.59
CA PRO A 87 12.13 -1.55 2.87
C PRO A 87 10.66 -1.16 2.72
N SER A 88 10.24 -0.99 1.48
CA SER A 88 8.89 -0.56 1.12
C SER A 88 8.44 -1.26 -0.15
N VAL A 89 7.12 -1.42 -0.30
CA VAL A 89 6.51 -2.13 -1.41
C VAL A 89 5.55 -1.19 -2.12
N VAL A 90 5.73 -1.03 -3.43
CA VAL A 90 4.77 -0.35 -4.30
C VAL A 90 3.82 -1.38 -4.90
N GLY A 91 2.52 -1.13 -4.80
CA GLY A 91 1.50 -2.03 -5.32
C GLY A 91 0.15 -1.36 -5.48
N PHE A 92 -0.86 -2.17 -5.78
CA PHE A 92 -2.26 -1.71 -5.81
C PHE A 92 -2.90 -1.85 -4.43
N TRP A 93 -3.75 -0.90 -4.08
CA TRP A 93 -4.51 -0.88 -2.82
C TRP A 93 -5.28 -2.19 -2.59
N LEU A 94 -5.91 -2.75 -3.63
CA LEU A 94 -6.59 -4.05 -3.57
C LEU A 94 -5.67 -5.18 -3.06
N ALA A 95 -4.46 -5.27 -3.61
CA ALA A 95 -3.50 -6.30 -3.25
C ALA A 95 -3.00 -6.08 -1.81
N TRP A 96 -2.61 -4.84 -1.49
CA TRP A 96 -2.15 -4.50 -0.14
C TRP A 96 -3.20 -4.78 0.93
N TYR A 97 -4.45 -4.40 0.69
CA TYR A 97 -5.56 -4.63 1.61
C TYR A 97 -5.85 -6.12 1.82
N ALA A 98 -5.73 -6.94 0.77
CA ALA A 98 -5.89 -8.38 0.86
C ALA A 98 -4.82 -9.05 1.75
N PHE A 99 -3.58 -8.55 1.72
CA PHE A 99 -2.48 -9.08 2.55
C PHE A 99 -2.41 -8.46 3.95
N HIS A 100 -2.87 -7.22 4.12
CA HIS A 100 -2.80 -6.48 5.38
C HIS A 100 -4.12 -5.75 5.73
N PRO A 101 -5.19 -6.49 6.05
CA PRO A 101 -6.53 -5.93 6.26
C PRO A 101 -6.62 -4.94 7.44
N THR A 102 -5.67 -4.98 8.39
CA THR A 102 -5.62 -4.10 9.57
C THR A 102 -4.68 -2.90 9.41
N THR A 103 -4.22 -2.58 8.19
CA THR A 103 -3.25 -1.49 7.96
C THR A 103 -3.81 -0.11 8.33
N LYS A 104 -2.99 0.72 8.99
CA LYS A 104 -3.30 2.14 9.18
C LYS A 104 -2.99 2.93 7.90
N VAL A 105 -4.00 3.60 7.35
CA VAL A 105 -3.88 4.40 6.11
C VAL A 105 -3.60 5.87 6.46
N PHE A 106 -2.64 6.49 5.77
CA PHE A 106 -2.41 7.93 5.88
C PHE A 106 -3.45 8.70 5.06
N ILE A 107 -4.03 9.75 5.66
CA ILE A 107 -5.04 10.62 5.05
C ILE A 107 -4.47 12.03 5.10
N ALA A 108 -4.34 12.70 3.95
CA ALA A 108 -3.97 14.11 3.93
C ALA A 108 -5.20 14.94 4.34
N GLU A 109 -5.09 15.71 5.43
CA GLU A 109 -6.17 16.64 5.80
C GLU A 109 -6.23 17.80 4.81
N GLN A 110 -7.44 18.11 4.32
CA GLN A 110 -7.67 19.31 3.52
C GLN A 110 -7.62 20.52 4.43
N LYS A 111 -6.70 21.44 4.16
CA LYS A 111 -6.76 22.79 4.74
C LYS A 111 -7.88 23.53 4.02
N GLN A 112 -8.91 23.90 4.79
CA GLN A 112 -10.09 24.65 4.38
C GLN A 112 -9.73 26.06 3.92
#